data_AF-A0A7L3UKB6-F1
#
_entry.id   AF-A0A7L3UKB6-F1
#
_cell.length_a   1.000
_cell.length_b   1.000
_cell.length_c   1.000
_cell.angle_alpha   90.00
_cell.angle_beta   90.00
_cell.angle_gamma   90.00
#
_symmetry.space_group_name_H-M   'P 1'
#
loop_
_entity.id
_entity.type
_entity.pdbx_description
1 polymer ?
#
loop_
_entity_poly.entity_id
_entity_poly.type
_entity_poly.pdbx_seq_one_letter_code
_entity_poly.pdbx_strand_id
1 'polypeptide(L)'
;LQKLVLTSSASVVFEGTDIKNGSEDLPYAKNPIDYYTETKILQEKEVLNANDPGNNFFTTAVRPHGIFGPRDPQLVPILIQAAKSGKMKFIIGDGKNLVDFTYVENVVHGHILAAENLQRGSPLCGK
;
A
#
# COMPACT_ATOMS: atom_id res chain seq x y z
N LEU A 1 -2.44 -13.71 -22.52
CA LEU A 1 -2.43 -12.44 -21.75
C LEU A 1 -2.35 -12.81 -20.28
N GLN A 2 -1.26 -12.42 -19.62
CA GLN A 2 -1.07 -12.66 -18.19
C GLN A 2 -0.95 -11.30 -17.49
N LYS A 3 -1.65 -11.15 -16.36
CA LYS A 3 -1.77 -9.91 -15.60
C LYS A 3 -1.43 -10.18 -14.14
N LEU A 4 -0.61 -9.34 -13.53
CA LEU A 4 -0.30 -9.40 -12.10
C LEU A 4 -0.53 -8.02 -11.47
N VAL A 5 -1.54 -7.93 -10.61
CA VAL A 5 -1.78 -6.76 -9.77
C VAL A 5 -1.22 -7.05 -8.39
N LEU A 6 -0.14 -6.37 -8.02
CA LEU A 6 0.50 -6.51 -6.72
C LEU A 6 -0.19 -5.63 -5.68
N THR A 7 -0.57 -6.22 -4.55
CA THR A 7 -0.87 -5.45 -3.34
C THR A 7 0.44 -5.06 -2.66
N SER A 8 0.91 -3.86 -2.97
CA SER A 8 2.06 -3.22 -2.34
C SER A 8 1.64 -2.53 -1.03
N SER A 9 2.28 -1.43 -0.67
CA SER A 9 2.07 -0.69 0.57
C SER A 9 2.40 0.78 0.38
N ALA A 10 1.63 1.69 0.97
CA ALA A 10 2.01 3.10 1.00
C ALA A 10 3.35 3.35 1.73
N SER A 11 3.78 2.41 2.58
CA SER A 11 5.06 2.51 3.29
C SER A 11 6.28 2.54 2.37
N VAL A 12 6.20 2.08 1.11
CA VAL A 12 7.36 2.00 0.21
C VAL A 12 8.01 3.34 -0.11
N VAL A 13 7.30 4.45 0.14
CA VAL A 13 7.81 5.83 -0.01
C VAL A 13 8.02 6.55 1.33
N PHE A 14 7.77 5.89 2.46
CA PHE A 14 7.79 6.51 3.79
C PHE A 14 9.14 6.35 4.50
N GLU A 15 9.74 7.48 4.89
CA GLU A 15 11.03 7.55 5.60
C GLU A 15 10.91 8.19 6.99
N GLY A 16 9.72 8.15 7.61
CA GLY A 16 9.50 8.79 8.92
C GLY A 16 9.30 10.31 8.85
N THR A 17 9.10 10.87 7.66
CA THR A 17 8.73 12.28 7.45
C THR A 17 7.32 12.36 6.88
N ASP A 18 6.56 13.39 7.28
CA ASP A 18 5.20 13.64 6.80
C ASP A 18 5.10 13.63 5.27
N ILE A 19 4.15 12.88 4.75
CA ILE A 19 3.75 12.90 3.34
C ILE A 19 2.31 13.42 3.28
N LYS A 20 2.11 14.58 2.64
CA LYS A 20 0.79 15.18 2.46
C LYS A 20 0.49 15.28 0.97
N ASN A 21 -0.61 14.67 0.53
CA ASN A 21 -1.04 14.63 -0.87
C ASN A 21 0.05 14.08 -1.81
N GLY A 22 0.75 13.02 -1.39
CA GLY A 22 1.76 12.36 -2.21
C GLY A 22 1.15 11.65 -3.43
N SER A 23 1.87 11.66 -4.55
CA SER A 23 1.53 10.84 -5.73
C SER A 23 2.39 9.59 -5.81
N GLU A 24 2.06 8.71 -6.75
CA GLU A 24 2.78 7.48 -7.05
C GLU A 24 4.22 7.73 -7.53
N ASP A 25 4.50 8.94 -8.04
CA ASP A 25 5.83 9.38 -8.52
C ASP A 25 6.83 9.65 -7.40
N LEU A 26 6.39 9.63 -6.13
CA LEU A 26 7.30 9.74 -5.00
C LEU A 26 8.36 8.63 -5.06
N PRO A 27 9.64 8.98 -4.80
CA PRO A 27 10.69 7.98 -4.83
C PRO A 27 10.49 6.96 -3.71
N TYR A 28 10.93 5.73 -3.96
CA TYR A 28 11.09 4.75 -2.89
C TYR A 28 11.91 5.33 -1.74
N ALA A 29 11.55 4.95 -0.52
CA ALA A 29 12.36 5.23 0.65
C ALA A 29 13.81 4.70 0.43
N LYS A 30 14.77 5.59 0.60
CA LYS A 30 16.21 5.32 0.57
C LYS A 30 16.70 4.77 1.90
N ASN A 31 16.11 5.23 3.00
CA ASN A 31 16.37 4.80 4.37
C ASN A 31 15.06 4.28 4.99
N PRO A 32 14.66 3.03 4.71
CA PRO A 32 13.48 2.42 5.32
C PRO A 32 13.56 2.45 6.85
N ILE A 33 12.45 2.82 7.51
CA ILE A 33 12.39 2.92 8.98
C ILE A 33 12.20 1.56 9.67
N ASP A 34 11.85 0.52 8.90
CA ASP A 34 11.67 -0.85 9.38
C ASP A 34 11.89 -1.87 8.24
N TYR A 35 12.06 -3.14 8.61
CA TYR A 35 12.24 -4.23 7.65
C TYR A 35 11.00 -4.49 6.79
N TYR A 36 9.80 -4.21 7.30
CA TYR A 36 8.58 -4.39 6.52
C TYR A 36 8.60 -3.50 5.27
N THR A 37 8.97 -2.24 5.44
CA THR A 37 9.11 -1.25 4.38
C THR A 37 10.17 -1.65 3.37
N GLU A 38 11.33 -2.11 3.84
CA GLU A 38 12.39 -2.63 2.97
C GLU A 38 11.88 -3.81 2.11
N THR A 39 11.23 -4.80 2.73
CA THR A 39 10.71 -5.96 1.99
C THR A 39 9.63 -5.58 0.98
N LYS A 40 8.78 -4.59 1.29
CA LYS A 40 7.76 -4.09 0.37
C LYS A 40 8.35 -3.34 -0.82
N ILE A 41 9.42 -2.57 -0.62
CA ILE A 41 10.15 -1.91 -1.72
C ILE A 41 10.76 -2.95 -2.65
N LEU A 42 11.42 -3.97 -2.10
CA LEU A 42 12.01 -5.04 -2.90
C LEU A 42 10.94 -5.82 -3.70
N GLN A 43 9.82 -6.17 -3.05
CA GLN A 43 8.69 -6.84 -3.69
C GLN A 43 8.13 -6.01 -4.85
N GLU A 44 7.89 -4.71 -4.65
CA GLU A 44 7.32 -3.84 -5.68
C GLU A 44 8.27 -3.71 -6.88
N LYS A 45 9.56 -3.45 -6.62
CA LYS A 45 10.56 -3.40 -7.69
C LYS A 45 10.63 -4.69 -8.50
N GLU A 46 10.66 -5.84 -7.83
CA GLU A 46 10.74 -7.13 -8.50
C GLU A 46 9.55 -7.35 -9.45
N VAL A 47 8.32 -7.11 -8.97
CA VAL A 47 7.11 -7.30 -9.77
C VAL A 47 7.02 -6.30 -10.92
N LEU A 48 7.36 -5.03 -10.70
CA LEU A 48 7.31 -4.01 -11.75
C LEU A 48 8.39 -4.25 -12.82
N ASN A 49 9.59 -4.68 -12.43
CA ASN A 49 10.65 -5.03 -13.36
C ASN A 49 10.33 -6.28 -14.20
N ALA A 50 9.50 -7.18 -13.69
CA ALA A 50 9.04 -8.35 -14.43
C ALA A 50 8.05 -8.02 -15.55
N ASN A 51 7.55 -6.78 -15.66
CA ASN A 51 6.64 -6.37 -16.72
C ASN A 51 7.26 -6.58 -18.12
N ASP A 52 6.66 -7.47 -18.92
CA ASP A 52 7.16 -7.87 -20.24
C ASP A 52 6.03 -7.83 -21.29
N PRO A 53 5.84 -6.65 -21.92
CA PRO A 53 4.88 -6.48 -23.00
C PRO A 53 5.21 -7.33 -24.25
N GLY A 54 6.46 -7.75 -24.44
CA GLY A 54 6.86 -8.62 -25.55
C GLY A 54 6.23 -10.01 -25.41
N ASN A 55 6.25 -10.55 -24.18
CA ASN A 55 5.68 -11.86 -23.83
C ASN A 55 4.22 -11.81 -23.35
N ASN A 56 3.53 -10.66 -23.49
CA ASN A 56 2.15 -10.45 -23.02
C ASN A 56 1.97 -10.67 -21.50
N PHE A 57 2.98 -10.32 -20.71
CA PHE A 57 2.95 -10.33 -19.25
C PHE A 57 2.98 -8.90 -18.72
N PHE A 58 1.92 -8.47 -18.05
CA PHE A 58 1.75 -7.09 -17.59
C PHE A 58 1.63 -7.04 -16.08
N THR A 59 2.34 -6.12 -15.45
CA THR A 59 2.28 -5.93 -14.00
C THR A 59 1.92 -4.50 -13.62
N THR A 60 1.32 -4.35 -12.45
CA THR A 60 1.08 -3.05 -11.80
C THR A 60 1.03 -3.23 -10.28
N ALA A 61 1.28 -2.18 -9.50
CA ALA A 61 1.23 -2.19 -8.05
C ALA A 61 0.18 -1.21 -7.50
N VAL A 62 -0.53 -1.62 -6.46
CA VAL A 62 -1.46 -0.77 -5.69
C VAL A 62 -0.90 -0.60 -4.29
N ARG A 63 -0.80 0.64 -3.80
CA ARG A 63 -0.20 0.99 -2.50
C ARG A 63 -1.26 1.42 -1.47
N PRO A 64 -2.07 0.50 -0.91
CA PRO A 64 -3.05 0.86 0.11
C PRO A 64 -2.38 1.27 1.43
N HIS A 65 -3.12 2.03 2.25
CA HIS A 65 -2.73 2.36 3.63
C HIS A 65 -3.87 2.10 4.62
N GLY A 66 -3.52 1.59 5.81
CA GLY A 66 -4.46 1.39 6.92
C GLY A 66 -5.76 0.68 6.52
N ILE A 67 -5.67 -0.51 5.92
CA ILE A 67 -6.86 -1.22 5.44
C ILE A 67 -7.76 -1.61 6.62
N PHE A 68 -9.05 -1.29 6.55
CA PHE A 68 -10.04 -1.64 7.57
C PHE A 68 -11.37 -2.07 6.96
N GLY A 69 -12.20 -2.79 7.72
CA GLY A 69 -13.56 -3.13 7.32
C GLY A 69 -14.03 -4.50 7.82
N PRO A 70 -15.15 -5.02 7.27
CA PRO A 70 -15.66 -6.34 7.63
C PRO A 70 -14.59 -7.43 7.52
N ARG A 71 -14.51 -8.27 8.55
CA ARG A 71 -13.53 -9.37 8.69
C ARG A 71 -12.07 -8.90 8.84
N ASP A 72 -11.83 -7.63 9.16
CA ASP A 72 -10.51 -7.15 9.60
C ASP A 72 -10.07 -7.90 10.87
N PRO A 73 -8.99 -8.70 10.82
CA PRO A 73 -8.49 -9.44 11.96
C PRO A 73 -7.48 -8.63 12.79
N GLN A 74 -7.02 -7.48 12.30
CA GLN A 74 -5.87 -6.77 12.84
C GLN A 74 -6.23 -5.38 13.35
N LEU A 75 -6.61 -4.44 12.49
CA LEU A 75 -6.58 -3.02 12.86
C LEU A 75 -7.64 -2.67 13.92
N VAL A 76 -8.92 -2.82 13.58
CA VAL A 76 -10.03 -2.44 14.46
C VAL A 76 -10.08 -3.31 15.72
N PRO A 77 -9.94 -4.65 15.67
CA PRO A 77 -9.96 -5.48 16.87
C PRO A 77 -8.82 -5.16 17.85
N ILE A 78 -7.58 -4.98 17.35
CA ILE A 78 -6.42 -4.65 18.20
C ILE A 78 -6.61 -3.28 18.83
N LEU A 79 -7.11 -2.29 18.08
CA LEU A 79 -7.38 -0.96 18.61
C LEU A 79 -8.40 -1.00 19.75
N ILE A 80 -9.51 -1.73 19.57
CA ILE A 80 -10.54 -1.91 20.61
C ILE A 80 -9.94 -2.60 21.85
N GLN A 81 -9.11 -3.63 21.66
CA GLN A 81 -8.48 -4.33 22.77
C GLN A 81 -7.48 -3.43 23.52
N ALA A 82 -6.70 -2.62 22.81
CA ALA A 82 -5.80 -1.63 23.40
C ALA A 82 -6.57 -0.59 24.21
N ALA A 83 -7.70 -0.12 23.71
CA ALA A 83 -8.60 0.79 24.44
C ALA A 83 -9.13 0.14 25.73
N LYS A 84 -9.70 -1.06 25.63
CA LYS A 84 -10.26 -1.80 26.77
C LYS A 84 -9.22 -2.12 27.85
N SER A 85 -7.98 -2.39 27.45
CA SER A 85 -6.86 -2.63 28.38
C SER A 85 -6.23 -1.36 28.95
N GLY A 86 -6.78 -0.17 28.60
CA GLY A 86 -6.29 1.11 29.11
C GLY A 86 -4.97 1.57 28.50
N LYS A 87 -4.47 0.91 27.44
CA LYS A 87 -3.23 1.28 26.75
C LYS A 87 -3.36 2.56 25.92
N MET A 88 -4.59 2.93 25.54
CA MET A 88 -4.87 4.16 24.80
C MET A 88 -5.01 5.42 25.68
N LYS A 89 -4.61 5.37 26.95
CA LYS A 89 -4.59 6.55 27.85
C LYS A 89 -3.43 7.51 27.56
N PHE A 90 -2.46 7.08 26.76
CA PHE A 90 -1.29 7.85 26.40
C PHE A 90 -1.33 8.20 24.92
N ILE A 91 -0.91 9.43 24.60
CA ILE A 91 -0.72 9.89 23.22
C ILE A 91 0.78 10.00 22.99
N ILE A 92 1.27 9.40 21.91
CA ILE A 92 2.64 9.57 21.45
C ILE A 92 2.68 10.80 20.54
N GLY A 93 3.57 11.75 20.83
CA GLY A 93 3.63 13.02 20.11
C GLY A 93 2.58 14.03 20.59
N ASP A 94 2.15 14.92 19.70
CA ASP A 94 1.25 16.04 20.02
C ASP A 94 -0.24 15.76 19.74
N GLY A 95 -0.56 14.57 19.22
CA GLY A 95 -1.91 14.16 18.87
C GLY A 95 -2.49 14.80 17.60
N LYS A 96 -1.67 15.49 16.79
CA LYS A 96 -2.11 16.15 15.54
C LYS A 96 -1.74 15.39 14.27
N ASN A 97 -1.14 14.22 14.41
CA ASN A 97 -0.77 13.36 13.29
C ASN A 97 -2.00 13.00 12.48
N LEU A 98 -1.95 13.21 11.17
CA LEU A 98 -2.97 12.75 10.24
C LEU A 98 -2.51 11.44 9.62
N VAL A 99 -3.41 10.46 9.64
CA VAL A 99 -3.20 9.14 9.04
C VAL A 99 -4.43 8.82 8.21
N ASP A 100 -4.21 8.38 6.98
CA ASP A 100 -5.24 7.88 6.08
C ASP A 100 -5.52 6.39 6.35
N PHE A 101 -6.77 6.01 6.14
CA PHE A 101 -7.26 4.64 6.24
C PHE A 101 -8.09 4.33 5.01
N THR A 102 -7.95 3.12 4.47
CA THR A 102 -8.66 2.71 3.26
C THR A 102 -9.65 1.61 3.57
N TYR A 103 -10.93 1.80 3.26
CA TYR A 103 -11.93 0.76 3.44
C TYR A 103 -11.65 -0.42 2.50
N VAL A 104 -11.75 -1.65 3.00
CA VAL A 104 -11.36 -2.87 2.28
C VAL A 104 -12.05 -3.02 0.93
N GLU A 105 -13.33 -2.65 0.81
CA GLU A 105 -14.04 -2.74 -0.47
C GLU A 105 -13.52 -1.74 -1.49
N ASN A 106 -13.03 -0.57 -1.06
CA ASN A 106 -12.40 0.40 -1.96
C ASN A 106 -11.06 -0.14 -2.49
N VAL A 107 -10.28 -0.80 -1.62
CA VAL A 107 -9.02 -1.46 -2.04
C VAL A 107 -9.32 -2.55 -3.07
N VAL A 108 -10.31 -3.41 -2.79
CA VAL A 108 -10.73 -4.48 -3.70
C VAL A 108 -11.23 -3.91 -5.02
N HIS A 109 -12.06 -2.86 -4.98
CA HIS A 109 -12.55 -2.19 -6.17
C HIS A 109 -11.41 -1.63 -7.02
N GLY A 110 -10.42 -0.97 -6.41
CA GLY A 110 -9.22 -0.49 -7.10
C GLY A 110 -8.42 -1.62 -7.75
N HIS A 111 -8.27 -2.77 -7.08
CA HIS A 111 -7.58 -3.93 -7.66
C HIS A 111 -8.33 -4.53 -8.86
N ILE A 112 -9.66 -4.59 -8.79
CA ILE A 112 -10.50 -5.04 -9.92
C ILE A 112 -10.32 -4.11 -11.11
N LEU A 113 -10.44 -2.79 -10.89
CA LEU A 113 -10.24 -1.79 -11.95
C LEU A 113 -8.84 -1.86 -12.55
N ALA A 114 -7.81 -2.04 -11.73
CA ALA A 114 -6.44 -2.23 -12.21
C ALA A 114 -6.34 -3.49 -13.09
N ALA A 115 -6.89 -4.62 -12.65
CA ALA A 115 -6.86 -5.87 -13.40
C ALA A 115 -7.64 -5.79 -14.73
N GLU A 116 -8.77 -5.10 -14.75
CA GLU A 116 -9.58 -4.89 -15.96
C GLU A 116 -8.84 -4.00 -16.98
N ASN A 117 -8.21 -2.93 -16.51
CA ASN A 117 -7.54 -1.93 -17.36
C ASN A 117 -6.06 -2.24 -17.65
N LEU A 118 -5.46 -3.25 -17.02
CA LEU A 118 -4.08 -3.66 -17.27
C LEU A 118 -4.00 -4.48 -18.56
N GLN A 119 -3.62 -3.84 -19.66
CA GLN A 119 -3.54 -4.43 -20.99
C GLN A 119 -2.43 -3.75 -21.80
N ARG A 120 -2.10 -4.30 -22.97
CA ARG A 120 -1.08 -3.73 -23.86
C ARG A 120 -1.36 -2.24 -24.12
N GLY A 121 -0.37 -1.39 -23.86
CA GLY A 121 -0.47 0.06 -24.04
C GLY A 121 -1.20 0.81 -22.92
N SER A 122 -1.61 0.12 -21.85
CA SER A 122 -2.19 0.76 -20.67
C SER A 122 -1.15 1.63 -19.95
N PRO A 123 -1.54 2.81 -19.41
CA PRO A 123 -0.64 3.63 -18.60
C PRO A 123 -0.23 2.96 -17.29
N LEU A 124 -0.91 1.87 -16.90
CA LEU A 124 -0.64 1.11 -15.68
C LEU A 124 0.53 0.11 -15.83
N CYS A 125 0.97 -0.18 -17.05
CA CYS A 125 1.97 -1.22 -17.28
C CYS A 125 3.33 -0.85 -16.67
N GLY A 126 3.84 -1.70 -15.77
CA GLY A 126 5.10 -1.47 -15.07
C GLY A 126 5.04 -0.28 -14.10
N LYS A 127 3.84 0.05 -13.61
CA LYS A 127 3.59 1.12 -12.65
C LYS A 127 3.04 0.60 -11.34
#